data_AF-A0A1H6UFQ2-F1
#
_entry.id   AF-A0A1H6UFQ2-F1
#
_cell.length_a   1.000
_cell.length_b   1.000
_cell.length_c   1.000
_cell.angle_alpha   90.00
_cell.angle_beta   90.00
_cell.angle_gamma   90.00
#
_symmetry.space_group_name_H-M   'P 1'
#
loop_
_entity.id
_entity.type
_entity.pdbx_description
1 polymer ?
#
loop_
_entity_poly.entity_id
_entity_poly.type
_entity_poly.pdbx_seq_one_letter_code
_entity_poly.pdbx_strand_id
1 'polypeptide(L)'
;MVPVFILAGYFIRVLNRTAGGDEVPPVFDEWGELAVTGLQAVLIGVAYALVPTILGGGVVAIGIGLSGDGSLDGLGVAAVLVGGLLWTLLSFVVAYLLPAALVNFARTRSLGAGFAFGTLKPIWLSRSYAVAWGTMLLVALLGGIVAGVLNVVPILGQIAGVFVGFYAAVAAYSVIGRAWEDLPVVDHTGPDAMLSTSVDTDR
;
A
#
# COMPACT_ATOMS: atom_id res chain seq x y z
N MET A 1 13.01 -16.85 -10.11
CA MET A 1 11.99 -15.79 -10.09
C MET A 1 10.97 -16.16 -9.03
N VAL A 2 10.81 -15.35 -7.97
CA VAL A 2 9.75 -15.59 -6.97
C VAL A 2 8.43 -15.08 -7.55
N PRO A 3 7.33 -15.85 -7.47
CA PRO A 3 6.03 -15.38 -7.92
C PRO A 3 5.62 -14.10 -7.18
N VAL A 4 5.19 -13.08 -7.94
CA VAL A 4 4.82 -11.75 -7.40
C VAL A 4 3.77 -11.83 -6.28
N PHE A 5 2.83 -12.77 -6.40
CA PHE A 5 1.80 -12.99 -5.39
C PHE A 5 2.38 -13.46 -4.06
N ILE A 6 3.40 -14.31 -4.07
CA ILE A 6 4.02 -14.80 -2.83
C ILE A 6 4.72 -13.65 -2.10
N LEU A 7 5.44 -12.79 -2.82
CA LEU A 7 6.07 -11.60 -2.24
C LEU A 7 5.03 -10.63 -1.68
N ALA A 8 3.94 -10.40 -2.41
CA ALA A 8 2.83 -9.58 -1.92
C ALA A 8 2.24 -10.14 -0.62
N GLY A 9 1.96 -11.45 -0.57
CA GLY A 9 1.48 -12.11 0.64
C GLY A 9 2.45 -12.00 1.81
N TYR A 10 3.75 -12.08 1.55
CA TYR A 10 4.77 -11.89 2.57
C TYR A 10 4.76 -10.47 3.14
N PHE A 11 4.61 -9.44 2.30
CA PHE A 11 4.46 -8.06 2.78
C PHE A 11 3.20 -7.86 3.62
N ILE A 12 2.08 -8.50 3.26
CA ILE A 12 0.87 -8.49 4.08
C ILE A 12 1.10 -9.18 5.43
N ARG A 13 1.85 -10.29 5.45
CA ARG A 13 2.22 -10.97 6.69
C ARG A 13 3.11 -10.11 7.59
N VAL A 14 4.08 -9.41 7.02
CA VAL A 14 4.92 -8.42 7.73
C VAL A 14 4.05 -7.30 8.30
N LEU A 15 3.15 -6.72 7.50
CA LEU A 15 2.22 -5.68 7.94
C LEU A 15 1.36 -6.16 9.12
N ASN A 16 0.78 -7.36 9.02
CA ASN A 16 -0.08 -7.90 10.07
C ASN A 16 0.66 -8.12 11.39
N ARG A 17 1.88 -8.69 11.34
CA ARG A 17 2.69 -8.93 12.55
C ARG A 17 3.11 -7.63 13.20
N THR A 18 3.65 -6.70 12.42
CA THR A 18 4.13 -5.41 12.92
C THR A 18 2.99 -4.53 13.43
N ALA A 19 1.80 -4.61 12.83
CA ALA A 19 0.58 -3.98 13.35
C ALA A 19 0.01 -4.62 14.61
N GLY A 20 0.44 -5.84 14.95
CA GLY A 20 0.14 -6.53 16.20
C GLY A 20 1.26 -6.45 17.24
N GLY A 21 2.29 -5.62 17.01
CA GLY A 21 3.43 -5.47 17.91
C GLY A 21 4.50 -6.57 17.83
N ASP A 22 4.36 -7.54 16.91
CA ASP A 22 5.37 -8.57 16.68
C ASP A 22 6.38 -8.09 15.62
N GLU A 23 7.60 -7.75 16.08
CA GLU A 23 8.69 -7.27 15.24
C GLU A 23 9.57 -8.40 14.66
N VAL A 24 9.32 -9.67 15.02
CA VAL A 24 10.11 -10.79 14.50
C VAL A 24 9.77 -11.03 13.03
N PRO A 25 10.76 -10.94 12.11
CA PRO A 25 10.53 -11.14 10.69
C PRO A 25 9.86 -12.51 10.44
N PRO A 26 8.75 -12.55 9.67
CA PRO A 26 8.09 -13.81 9.36
C PRO A 26 9.00 -14.70 8.52
N VAL A 27 8.84 -16.00 8.69
CA VAL A 27 9.48 -17.00 7.82
C VAL A 27 8.72 -17.12 6.50
N PHE A 28 9.43 -17.55 5.46
CA PHE A 28 8.85 -17.90 4.16
C PHE A 28 8.38 -19.36 4.17
N ASP A 29 7.24 -19.59 4.81
CA ASP A 29 6.52 -20.85 4.81
C ASP A 29 5.11 -20.68 4.24
N GLU A 30 4.34 -21.77 4.20
CA GLU A 30 2.93 -21.73 3.81
C GLU A 30 2.69 -21.01 2.46
N TRP A 31 3.52 -21.34 1.47
CA TRP A 31 3.55 -20.68 0.16
C TRP A 31 2.18 -20.55 -0.52
N GLY A 32 1.27 -21.50 -0.28
CA GLY A 32 -0.12 -21.44 -0.75
C GLY A 32 -0.92 -20.31 -0.10
N GLU A 33 -0.81 -20.13 1.20
CA GLU A 33 -1.44 -19.01 1.91
C GLU A 33 -0.85 -17.68 1.45
N LEU A 34 0.48 -17.58 1.37
CA LEU A 34 1.16 -16.39 0.85
C LEU A 34 0.67 -16.03 -0.57
N ALA A 35 0.52 -17.03 -1.45
CA ALA A 35 0.01 -16.79 -2.80
C ALA A 35 -1.44 -16.27 -2.80
N VAL A 36 -2.33 -16.85 -1.98
CA VAL A 36 -3.74 -16.44 -1.90
C VAL A 36 -3.86 -15.04 -1.29
N THR A 37 -3.22 -14.79 -0.15
CA THR A 37 -3.20 -13.47 0.50
C THR A 37 -2.60 -12.41 -0.41
N GLY A 38 -1.54 -12.74 -1.14
CA GLY A 38 -0.93 -11.82 -2.08
C GLY A 38 -1.77 -11.57 -3.33
N LEU A 39 -2.46 -12.57 -3.86
CA LEU A 39 -3.44 -12.37 -4.93
C LEU A 39 -4.54 -11.41 -4.48
N GLN A 40 -5.06 -11.60 -3.26
CA GLN A 40 -6.05 -10.71 -2.68
C GLN A 40 -5.53 -9.27 -2.52
N ALA A 41 -4.30 -9.09 -2.03
CA ALA A 41 -3.67 -7.78 -1.95
C ALA A 41 -3.47 -7.12 -3.32
N VAL A 42 -3.07 -7.90 -4.33
CA VAL A 42 -2.95 -7.41 -5.71
C VAL A 42 -4.32 -7.00 -6.25
N LEU A 43 -5.38 -7.77 -5.99
CA LEU A 43 -6.75 -7.41 -6.40
C LEU A 43 -7.21 -6.09 -5.76
N ILE A 44 -6.88 -5.86 -4.48
CA ILE A 44 -7.13 -4.58 -3.81
C ILE A 44 -6.35 -3.46 -4.52
N GLY A 45 -5.05 -3.65 -4.75
CA GLY A 45 -4.21 -2.69 -5.47
C GLY A 45 -4.73 -2.36 -6.87
N VAL A 46 -5.16 -3.37 -7.63
CA VAL A 46 -5.77 -3.21 -8.95
C VAL A 46 -7.07 -2.41 -8.87
N ALA A 47 -7.96 -2.75 -7.94
CA ALA A 47 -9.21 -2.01 -7.76
C ALA A 47 -8.99 -0.53 -7.45
N TYR A 48 -7.98 -0.21 -6.62
CA TYR A 48 -7.57 1.18 -6.37
C TYR A 48 -6.95 1.83 -7.63
N ALA A 49 -6.13 1.11 -8.38
CA ALA A 49 -5.47 1.59 -9.59
C ALA A 49 -6.44 1.85 -10.77
N LEU A 50 -7.65 1.27 -10.75
CA LEU A 50 -8.67 1.56 -11.74
C LEU A 50 -9.09 3.04 -11.72
N VAL A 51 -9.10 3.70 -10.56
CA VAL A 51 -9.49 5.12 -10.45
C VAL A 51 -8.56 6.03 -11.28
N PRO A 52 -7.23 6.06 -11.06
CA PRO A 52 -6.32 6.84 -11.89
C PRO A 52 -6.34 6.42 -13.36
N THR A 53 -6.44 5.11 -13.64
CA THR A 53 -6.42 4.57 -15.00
C THR A 53 -7.64 5.00 -15.82
N ILE A 54 -8.84 4.90 -15.24
CA ILE A 54 -10.07 5.26 -15.94
C ILE A 54 -10.18 6.78 -16.08
N LEU A 55 -9.97 7.52 -15.00
CA LEU A 55 -10.20 8.97 -15.00
C LEU A 55 -9.09 9.72 -15.73
N GLY A 56 -7.83 9.51 -15.35
CA GLY A 56 -6.69 10.17 -15.99
C GLY A 56 -6.34 9.53 -17.33
N GLY A 57 -6.19 8.20 -17.35
CA GLY A 57 -5.87 7.46 -18.57
C GLY A 57 -6.97 7.55 -19.64
N GLY A 58 -8.25 7.64 -19.26
CA GLY A 58 -9.33 7.87 -20.22
C GLY A 58 -9.21 9.22 -20.93
N VAL A 59 -8.87 10.29 -20.20
CA VAL A 59 -8.64 11.62 -20.79
C VAL A 59 -7.41 11.62 -21.70
N VAL A 60 -6.33 10.92 -21.30
CA VAL A 60 -5.15 10.72 -22.16
C VAL A 60 -5.53 9.98 -23.45
N ALA A 61 -6.32 8.90 -23.35
CA ALA A 61 -6.75 8.12 -24.50
C ALA A 61 -7.58 8.94 -25.48
N ILE A 62 -8.47 9.81 -24.98
CA ILE A 62 -9.21 10.78 -25.80
C ILE A 62 -8.24 11.74 -26.48
N GLY A 63 -7.27 12.30 -25.74
CA GLY A 63 -6.27 13.22 -26.29
C GLY A 63 -5.44 12.59 -27.41
N ILE A 64 -5.02 11.34 -27.25
CA ILE A 64 -4.34 10.56 -28.29
C ILE A 64 -5.26 10.35 -29.51
N GLY A 65 -6.54 10.03 -29.29
CA GLY A 65 -7.50 9.84 -30.38
C GLY A 65 -7.79 11.12 -31.17
N LEU A 66 -7.64 12.29 -30.55
CA LEU A 66 -7.81 13.60 -31.20
C LEU A 66 -6.52 14.09 -31.89
N SER A 67 -5.36 13.55 -31.50
CA SER A 67 -4.08 13.91 -32.14
C SER A 67 -3.99 13.31 -33.54
N GLY A 68 -3.61 14.13 -34.52
CA GLY A 68 -3.59 13.80 -35.95
C GLY A 68 -4.76 14.39 -36.74
N ASP A 69 -5.77 14.96 -36.08
CA ASP A 69 -6.73 15.85 -36.73
C ASP A 69 -6.17 17.29 -36.64
N GLY A 70 -5.68 17.81 -37.77
CA GLY A 70 -5.01 19.10 -37.82
C GLY A 70 -5.85 20.29 -37.31
N SER A 71 -7.17 20.14 -37.17
CA SER A 71 -8.04 21.14 -36.56
C SER A 71 -8.17 21.00 -35.03
N LEU A 72 -7.90 19.81 -34.48
CA LEU A 72 -8.08 19.47 -33.06
C LEU A 72 -6.76 19.12 -32.34
N ASP A 73 -5.62 19.14 -33.01
CA ASP A 73 -4.31 18.81 -32.44
C ASP A 73 -4.01 19.56 -31.13
N GLY A 74 -4.33 20.85 -31.07
CA GLY A 74 -4.16 21.64 -29.85
C GLY A 74 -4.98 21.12 -28.66
N LEU A 75 -6.20 20.64 -28.92
CA LEU A 75 -7.06 20.02 -27.91
C LEU A 75 -6.56 18.62 -27.54
N GLY A 76 -6.05 17.85 -28.51
CA GLY A 76 -5.44 16.54 -28.26
C GLY A 76 -4.24 16.63 -27.32
N VAL A 77 -3.31 17.54 -27.60
CA VAL A 77 -2.15 17.82 -26.73
C VAL A 77 -2.59 18.27 -25.34
N ALA A 78 -3.53 19.21 -25.26
CA ALA A 78 -4.06 19.69 -23.98
C ALA A 78 -4.69 18.54 -23.16
N ALA A 79 -5.47 17.66 -23.79
CA ALA A 79 -6.09 16.51 -23.14
C ALA A 79 -5.04 15.51 -22.63
N VAL A 80 -3.98 15.22 -23.39
CA VAL A 80 -2.88 14.35 -22.91
C VAL A 80 -2.20 14.94 -21.67
N LEU A 81 -1.91 16.24 -21.67
CA LEU A 81 -1.26 16.90 -20.53
C LEU A 81 -2.17 16.92 -19.28
N VAL A 82 -3.43 17.31 -19.46
CA VAL A 82 -4.42 17.35 -18.36
C VAL A 82 -4.71 15.95 -17.84
N GLY A 83 -4.93 14.99 -18.73
CA GLY A 83 -5.17 13.59 -18.37
C GLY A 83 -3.96 12.96 -17.68
N GLY A 84 -2.75 13.24 -18.15
CA GLY A 84 -1.51 12.76 -17.53
C GLY A 84 -1.27 13.36 -16.14
N LEU A 85 -1.55 14.66 -15.97
CA LEU A 85 -1.49 15.31 -14.66
C LEU A 85 -2.54 14.71 -13.71
N LEU A 86 -3.79 14.56 -14.17
CA LEU A 86 -4.86 13.94 -13.39
C LEU A 86 -4.51 12.51 -12.98
N TRP A 87 -3.98 11.72 -13.93
CA TRP A 87 -3.52 10.36 -13.68
C TRP A 87 -2.44 10.32 -12.60
N THR A 88 -1.45 11.22 -12.70
CA THR A 88 -0.35 11.32 -11.74
C THR A 88 -0.87 11.67 -10.34
N LEU A 89 -1.70 12.71 -10.23
CA LEU A 89 -2.26 13.15 -8.95
C LEU A 89 -3.12 12.06 -8.29
N LEU A 90 -4.00 11.41 -9.06
CA LEU A 90 -4.82 10.30 -8.55
C LEU A 90 -3.97 9.10 -8.15
N SER A 91 -2.87 8.81 -8.87
CA SER A 91 -1.94 7.74 -8.51
C SER A 91 -1.23 8.02 -7.19
N PHE A 92 -0.84 9.28 -6.93
CA PHE A 92 -0.31 9.69 -5.64
C PHE A 92 -1.34 9.53 -4.51
N VAL A 93 -2.60 9.91 -4.75
CA VAL A 93 -3.69 9.67 -3.78
C VAL A 93 -3.82 8.18 -3.50
N VAL A 94 -3.89 7.33 -4.52
CA VAL A 94 -3.94 5.87 -4.34
C VAL A 94 -2.74 5.34 -3.56
N ALA A 95 -1.53 5.79 -3.88
CA ALA A 95 -0.30 5.39 -3.18
C ALA A 95 -0.33 5.77 -1.69
N TYR A 96 -1.00 6.87 -1.33
CA TYR A 96 -1.23 7.28 0.05
C TYR A 96 -2.28 6.42 0.75
N LEU A 97 -3.38 6.07 0.09
CA LEU A 97 -4.50 5.35 0.71
C LEU A 97 -4.25 3.84 0.85
N LEU A 98 -3.50 3.26 -0.09
CA LEU A 98 -3.36 1.81 -0.23
C LEU A 98 -2.72 1.11 0.97
N PRO A 99 -1.66 1.62 1.63
CA PRO A 99 -1.05 0.92 2.77
C PRO A 99 -2.02 0.65 3.91
N ALA A 100 -2.82 1.63 4.34
CA ALA A 100 -3.85 1.43 5.36
C ALA A 100 -4.95 0.44 4.94
N ALA A 101 -5.35 0.46 3.66
CA ALA A 101 -6.29 -0.52 3.12
C ALA A 101 -5.73 -1.95 3.24
N LEU A 102 -4.44 -2.13 2.90
CA LEU A 102 -3.76 -3.41 3.00
C LEU A 102 -3.59 -3.88 4.44
N VAL A 103 -3.31 -3.00 5.40
CA VAL A 103 -3.26 -3.40 6.83
C VAL A 103 -4.65 -3.81 7.34
N ASN A 104 -5.71 -3.06 7.00
CA ASN A 104 -7.05 -3.42 7.42
C ASN A 104 -7.50 -4.77 6.84
N PHE A 105 -7.15 -5.03 5.57
CA PHE A 105 -7.29 -6.36 4.95
C PHE A 105 -6.48 -7.42 5.70
N ALA A 106 -5.22 -7.15 6.03
CA ALA A 106 -4.34 -8.08 6.73
C ALA A 106 -4.91 -8.50 8.10
N ARG A 107 -5.46 -7.53 8.85
CA ARG A 107 -6.01 -7.72 10.19
C ARG A 107 -7.36 -8.43 10.21
N THR A 108 -8.24 -8.07 9.28
CA THR A 108 -9.60 -8.65 9.22
C THR A 108 -9.67 -9.93 8.39
N ARG A 109 -8.62 -10.23 7.60
CA ARG A 109 -8.56 -11.33 6.62
C ARG A 109 -9.74 -11.33 5.65
N SER A 110 -10.30 -10.16 5.36
CA SER A 110 -11.45 -9.98 4.47
C SER A 110 -11.13 -8.97 3.37
N LEU A 111 -11.28 -9.39 2.11
CA LEU A 111 -11.07 -8.55 0.93
C LEU A 111 -11.85 -7.22 1.00
N GLY A 112 -13.10 -7.27 1.46
CA GLY A 112 -13.97 -6.11 1.55
C GLY A 112 -13.47 -5.05 2.56
N ALA A 113 -12.69 -5.46 3.56
CA ALA A 113 -12.15 -4.54 4.55
C ALA A 113 -11.14 -3.56 3.96
N GLY A 114 -10.46 -3.94 2.87
CA GLY A 114 -9.60 -3.02 2.12
C GLY A 114 -10.36 -1.81 1.55
N PHE A 115 -11.69 -1.89 1.44
CA PHE A 115 -12.55 -0.83 0.89
C PHE A 115 -13.50 -0.23 1.92
N ALA A 116 -13.29 -0.49 3.22
CA ALA A 116 -14.14 0.01 4.28
C ALA A 116 -13.89 1.51 4.52
N PHE A 117 -14.38 2.37 3.62
CA PHE A 117 -14.13 3.82 3.63
C PHE A 117 -14.49 4.49 4.95
N GLY A 118 -15.57 4.06 5.61
CA GLY A 118 -15.96 4.58 6.93
C GLY A 118 -14.89 4.34 8.00
N THR A 119 -14.27 3.15 7.97
CA THR A 119 -13.19 2.75 8.89
C THR A 119 -11.84 3.38 8.51
N LEU A 120 -11.55 3.48 7.21
CA LEU A 120 -10.25 3.93 6.72
C LEU A 120 -10.11 5.47 6.68
N LYS A 121 -11.20 6.20 6.53
CA LYS A 121 -11.17 7.67 6.43
C LYS A 121 -10.53 8.35 7.65
N PRO A 122 -10.86 8.00 8.91
CA PRO A 122 -10.19 8.56 10.09
C PRO A 122 -8.68 8.27 10.11
N ILE A 123 -8.29 7.06 9.66
CA ILE A 123 -6.88 6.64 9.58
C ILE A 123 -6.13 7.51 8.57
N TRP A 124 -6.63 7.61 7.34
CA TRP A 124 -5.99 8.38 6.26
C TRP A 124 -5.86 9.87 6.59
N LEU A 125 -6.78 10.42 7.37
CA LEU A 125 -6.75 11.83 7.77
C LEU A 125 -5.95 12.07 9.05
N SER A 126 -5.45 11.02 9.70
CA SER A 126 -4.67 11.15 10.93
C SER A 126 -3.25 11.63 10.66
N ARG A 127 -2.71 12.46 11.58
CA ARG A 127 -1.32 12.91 11.53
C ARG A 127 -0.34 11.73 11.66
N SER A 128 -0.65 10.78 12.54
CA SER A 128 0.17 9.58 12.77
C SER A 128 0.36 8.78 11.48
N TYR A 129 -0.73 8.54 10.73
CA TYR A 129 -0.65 7.87 9.43
C TYR A 129 0.17 8.65 8.40
N ALA A 130 -0.02 9.97 8.31
CA ALA A 130 0.72 10.81 7.37
C ALA A 130 2.24 10.76 7.64
N VAL A 131 2.64 10.78 8.91
CA VAL A 131 4.06 10.66 9.32
C VAL A 131 4.59 9.25 9.03
N ALA A 132 3.81 8.21 9.33
CA ALA A 132 4.19 6.83 9.03
C ALA A 132 4.38 6.61 7.53
N TRP A 133 3.48 7.12 6.70
CA TRP A 133 3.59 7.06 5.24
C TRP A 133 4.79 7.84 4.71
N GLY A 134 5.05 9.05 5.23
CA GLY A 134 6.25 9.81 4.88
C GLY A 134 7.54 9.07 5.25
N THR A 135 7.56 8.40 6.40
CA THR A 135 8.69 7.60 6.88
C THR A 135 8.87 6.33 6.02
N MET A 136 7.78 5.66 5.66
CA MET A 136 7.77 4.54 4.71
C MET A 136 8.40 4.94 3.37
N LEU A 137 7.99 6.08 2.82
CA LEU A 137 8.57 6.61 1.58
C LEU A 137 10.05 6.92 1.73
N LEU A 138 10.47 7.53 2.85
CA LEU A 138 11.87 7.82 3.11
C LEU A 138 12.70 6.54 3.14
N VAL A 139 12.23 5.49 3.82
CA VAL A 139 12.92 4.19 3.87
C VAL A 139 13.02 3.56 2.48
N ALA A 140 11.92 3.58 1.71
CA ALA A 140 11.92 3.06 0.35
C ALA A 140 12.89 3.84 -0.57
N LEU A 141 12.91 5.17 -0.44
CA LEU A 141 13.81 6.05 -1.19
C LEU A 141 15.28 5.76 -0.85
N LEU A 142 15.63 5.68 0.44
CA LEU A 142 16.98 5.35 0.88
C LEU A 142 17.42 3.97 0.39
N GLY A 143 16.53 2.97 0.48
CA GLY A 143 16.78 1.64 -0.07
C GLY A 143 17.03 1.66 -1.58
N GLY A 144 16.24 2.44 -2.32
CA GLY A 144 16.41 2.64 -3.76
C GLY A 144 17.74 3.32 -4.11
N ILE A 145 18.16 4.33 -3.35
CA ILE A 145 19.46 4.99 -3.53
C ILE A 145 20.60 3.99 -3.30
N VAL A 146 20.55 3.21 -2.21
CA VAL A 146 21.56 2.19 -1.91
C VAL A 146 21.61 1.13 -3.02
N ALA A 147 20.46 0.62 -3.47
CA ALA A 147 20.39 -0.31 -4.58
C ALA A 147 20.95 0.30 -5.88
N GLY A 148 20.70 1.58 -6.14
CA GLY A 148 21.26 2.34 -7.27
C GLY A 148 22.78 2.43 -7.22
N VAL A 149 23.35 2.75 -6.06
CA VAL A 149 24.82 2.80 -5.86
C VAL A 149 25.45 1.43 -6.06
N LEU A 150 24.81 0.36 -5.57
CA LEU A 150 25.34 -1.00 -5.74
C LEU A 150 25.47 -1.40 -7.21
N ASN A 151 24.56 -0.94 -8.07
CA ASN A 151 24.58 -1.22 -9.52
C ASN A 151 25.80 -0.66 -10.28
N VAL A 152 26.67 0.13 -9.62
CA VAL A 152 27.99 0.51 -10.19
C VAL A 152 28.84 -0.73 -10.50
N VAL A 153 28.68 -1.81 -9.73
CA VAL A 153 29.34 -3.10 -10.01
C VAL A 153 28.40 -3.99 -10.82
N PRO A 154 28.70 -4.31 -12.09
CA PRO A 154 27.85 -5.18 -12.89
C PRO A 154 27.65 -6.55 -12.23
N ILE A 155 26.46 -7.13 -12.38
CA ILE A 155 26.05 -8.45 -11.87
C ILE A 155 26.01 -8.52 -10.33
N LEU A 156 27.12 -8.30 -9.62
CA LEU A 156 27.15 -8.31 -8.14
C LEU A 156 26.27 -7.20 -7.55
N GLY A 157 26.32 -6.02 -8.14
CA GLY A 157 25.47 -4.88 -7.77
C GLY A 157 23.99 -5.14 -7.97
N GLN A 158 23.63 -5.82 -9.06
CA GLN A 158 22.24 -6.20 -9.33
C GLN A 158 21.73 -7.21 -8.30
N ILE A 159 22.53 -8.24 -8.00
CA ILE A 159 22.19 -9.25 -6.98
C ILE A 159 22.01 -8.57 -5.62
N ALA A 160 22.98 -7.78 -5.19
CA ALA A 160 22.91 -7.04 -3.94
C ALA A 160 21.72 -6.05 -3.92
N GLY A 161 21.46 -5.38 -5.03
CA GLY A 161 20.35 -4.45 -5.21
C GLY A 161 18.99 -5.12 -5.05
N VAL A 162 18.82 -6.36 -5.52
CA VAL A 162 17.58 -7.14 -5.29
C VAL A 162 17.37 -7.39 -3.80
N PHE A 163 18.40 -7.82 -3.07
CA PHE A 163 18.29 -8.06 -1.63
C PHE A 163 18.04 -6.76 -0.84
N VAL A 164 18.78 -5.70 -1.16
CA VAL A 164 18.57 -4.38 -0.53
C VAL A 164 17.16 -3.87 -0.81
N GLY A 165 16.68 -3.96 -2.06
CA GLY A 165 15.32 -3.57 -2.42
C GLY A 165 14.26 -4.36 -1.66
N PHE A 166 14.44 -5.67 -1.53
CA PHE A 166 13.56 -6.52 -0.74
C PHE A 166 13.52 -6.10 0.74
N TYR A 167 14.66 -5.98 1.40
CA TYR A 167 14.71 -5.60 2.82
C TYR A 167 14.24 -4.16 3.05
N ALA A 168 14.51 -3.25 2.12
CA ALA A 168 13.96 -1.89 2.16
C ALA A 168 12.44 -1.89 2.05
N ALA A 169 11.85 -2.71 1.18
CA ALA A 169 10.41 -2.86 1.10
C ALA A 169 9.82 -3.44 2.39
N VAL A 170 10.42 -4.50 2.94
CA VAL A 170 10.02 -5.07 4.25
C VAL A 170 10.07 -4.02 5.34
N ALA A 171 11.17 -3.26 5.42
CA ALA A 171 11.32 -2.18 6.40
C ALA A 171 10.26 -1.09 6.21
N ALA A 172 10.02 -0.64 4.97
CA ALA A 172 9.01 0.36 4.65
C ALA A 172 7.61 -0.10 5.06
N TYR A 173 7.21 -1.33 4.75
CA TYR A 173 5.92 -1.89 5.19
C TYR A 173 5.85 -2.05 6.72
N SER A 174 6.96 -2.41 7.39
CA SER A 174 6.99 -2.50 8.86
C SER A 174 6.76 -1.15 9.55
N VAL A 175 7.13 -0.03 8.93
CA VAL A 175 6.89 1.32 9.47
C VAL A 175 5.39 1.60 9.58
N ILE A 176 4.63 1.25 8.54
CA ILE A 176 3.17 1.42 8.54
C ILE A 176 2.53 0.53 9.61
N GLY A 177 2.98 -0.71 9.73
CA GLY A 177 2.47 -1.63 10.75
C GLY A 177 2.74 -1.13 12.17
N ARG A 178 3.96 -0.69 12.49
CA ARG A 178 4.28 -0.16 13.83
C ARG A 178 3.47 1.07 14.21
N ALA A 179 3.17 1.93 13.25
CA ALA A 179 2.35 3.11 13.50
C ALA A 179 0.87 2.77 13.81
N TRP A 180 0.46 1.51 13.65
CA TRP A 180 -0.94 1.11 13.75
C TRP A 180 -1.53 1.24 15.16
N GLU A 181 -0.71 1.13 16.20
CA GLU A 181 -1.13 1.32 17.60
C GLU A 181 -1.50 2.80 17.90
N ASP A 182 -0.90 3.74 17.18
CA ASP A 182 -1.12 5.19 17.34
C ASP A 182 -2.26 5.74 16.46
N LEU A 183 -2.92 4.87 15.69
CA LEU A 183 -4.02 5.27 14.81
C LEU A 183 -5.32 5.37 15.61
N PRO A 184 -6.24 6.28 15.22
CA PRO A 184 -7.56 6.37 15.85
C PRO A 184 -8.22 4.99 15.90
N VAL A 185 -8.52 4.53 17.11
CA VAL A 185 -9.02 3.19 17.41
C VAL A 185 -10.20 2.84 16.51
N VAL A 186 -10.08 1.77 15.73
CA VAL A 186 -11.26 1.05 15.22
C VAL A 186 -11.80 0.31 16.43
N ASP A 187 -12.92 0.75 16.95
CA ASP A 187 -13.48 0.25 18.20
C ASP A 187 -13.51 -1.29 18.21
N HIS A 188 -12.70 -1.88 19.06
CA HIS A 188 -12.69 -3.31 19.36
C HIS A 188 -13.12 -3.54 20.81
N THR A 189 -13.97 -2.68 21.37
CA THR A 189 -14.79 -3.10 22.50
C THR A 189 -15.83 -4.08 21.97
N GLY A 190 -15.43 -5.35 21.88
CA GLY A 190 -16.38 -6.44 21.95
C GLY A 190 -17.21 -6.30 23.25
N PRO A 191 -18.47 -6.77 23.27
CA PRO A 191 -19.36 -6.72 24.44
C PRO A 191 -18.74 -7.22 25.75
N ASP A 192 -17.69 -8.04 25.66
CA ASP A 192 -17.03 -8.73 26.76
C ASP A 192 -16.30 -7.77 27.73
N ALA A 193 -15.82 -6.62 27.28
CA ALA A 193 -15.18 -5.62 28.14
C ALA A 193 -16.18 -4.86 29.03
N MET A 194 -17.45 -4.78 28.61
CA MET A 194 -18.52 -4.20 29.44
C MET A 194 -18.97 -5.17 30.54
N LEU A 195 -18.87 -6.48 30.30
CA LEU A 195 -19.25 -7.51 31.26
C LEU A 195 -18.23 -7.67 32.40
N SER A 196 -16.95 -7.42 32.17
CA SER A 196 -15.95 -7.47 33.25
C SER A 196 -16.05 -6.30 34.22
N THR A 197 -16.53 -5.15 33.76
CA THR A 197 -16.64 -3.94 34.58
C THR A 197 -17.85 -4.01 35.53
N SER A 198 -18.92 -4.72 35.16
CA SER A 198 -20.09 -4.90 36.03
C SER A 198 -19.90 -5.89 37.19
N VAL A 199 -18.94 -6.81 37.08
CA VAL A 199 -18.73 -7.87 38.09
C VAL A 199 -17.84 -7.39 39.25
N ASP A 200 -17.03 -6.35 39.05
CA ASP A 200 -16.02 -5.91 40.03
C ASP A 200 -16.51 -4.79 40.97
N THR A 201 -17.72 -4.25 40.74
CA THR A 201 -18.33 -3.23 41.62
C THR A 201 -19.13 -3.81 42.79
N ASP A 202 -19.17 -5.13 42.96
CA ASP A 202 -20.04 -5.79 43.96
C ASP A 202 -19.26 -6.65 44.98
N ARG A 203 -18.02 -6.27 45.31
CA ARG A 203 -17.23 -6.86 46.41
C ARG A 203 -16.62 -5.82 47.34
#